data_AF-A0A6A4WCB0-F1
#
_entry.id   AF-A0A6A4WCB0-F1
#
_cell.length_a   1.000
_cell.length_b   1.000
_cell.length_c   1.000
_cell.angle_alpha   90.00
_cell.angle_beta   90.00
_cell.angle_gamma   90.00
#
_symmetry.space_group_name_H-M   'P 1'
#
loop_
_entity.id
_entity.type
_entity.pdbx_description
1 polymer ?
#
loop_
_entity_poly.entity_id
_entity_poly.type
_entity_poly.pdbx_seq_one_letter_code
_entity_poly.pdbx_strand_id
1 'polypeptide(L)'
;MKRQAECLLRELENPLRIVQECLYAREGRMGIDQVHDDVEVGLNREIDVIKSIQERLCRMLERIAQALQDLAETRQCLERDSLDKFSALHIDKYSHGLKNTSPGIALYPGIEKSDRTMSTPESWMDYTVRLVQRSQNSRAESSRLRAEAKNLVNASINELWQAWNNTNQALKQRVQQTQDAKNKIQVELSRLIQEIADQEKYRQALQKALADKCPPLKVAHTRLERRTHRPCMELCRDNAMLRLQGEVGDIYGSIDQLKQKLADTEAAIASLLEQKHQMEDELRVKANTLLIDRERVLGSRRAFPIGSVITKCG
;
A
#
# COMPACT_ATOMS: atom_id res chain seq x y z
N MET A 1 29.31 4.20 10.56
CA MET A 1 29.06 4.34 9.10
C MET A 1 28.84 3.02 8.39
N LYS A 2 29.87 2.19 8.10
CA LYS A 2 29.67 0.88 7.43
C LYS A 2 28.57 0.03 8.10
N ARG A 3 28.70 -0.16 9.42
CA ARG A 3 27.70 -0.88 10.23
C ARG A 3 26.30 -0.26 10.19
N GLN A 4 26.19 1.06 10.09
CA GLN A 4 24.89 1.74 10.01
C GLN A 4 24.24 1.54 8.64
N ALA A 5 25.03 1.61 7.56
CA ALA A 5 24.56 1.31 6.22
C ALA A 5 24.14 -0.17 6.08
N GLU A 6 24.91 -1.11 6.64
CA GLU A 6 24.55 -2.54 6.72
C GLU A 6 23.31 -2.80 7.58
N CYS A 7 23.16 -2.08 8.70
CA CYS A 7 21.98 -2.15 9.55
C CYS A 7 20.74 -1.68 8.79
N LEU A 8 20.81 -0.49 8.17
CA LEU A 8 19.70 0.06 7.39
C LEU A 8 19.31 -0.86 6.24
N LEU A 9 20.29 -1.38 5.49
CA LEU A 9 20.03 -2.29 4.37
C LEU A 9 19.23 -3.53 4.80
N ARG A 10 19.59 -4.12 5.94
CA ARG A 10 18.89 -5.28 6.51
C ARG A 10 17.49 -4.93 7.01
N GLU A 11 17.35 -3.79 7.69
CA GLU A 11 16.07 -3.37 8.25
C GLU A 11 15.06 -2.94 7.16
N LEU A 12 15.50 -2.73 5.90
CA LEU A 12 14.62 -2.46 4.75
C LEU A 12 13.90 -3.69 4.19
N GLU A 13 14.34 -4.90 4.50
CA GLU A 13 13.72 -6.14 4.00
C GLU A 13 12.27 -6.31 4.49
N ASN A 14 12.04 -6.01 5.77
CA ASN A 14 10.70 -6.12 6.38
C ASN A 14 9.71 -5.08 5.84
N PRO A 15 10.02 -3.77 5.78
CA PRO A 15 9.19 -2.77 5.09
C PRO A 15 8.84 -3.19 3.66
N LEU A 16 9.82 -3.68 2.89
CA LEU A 16 9.58 -4.12 1.51
C LEU A 16 8.54 -5.23 1.46
N ARG A 17 8.70 -6.25 2.31
CA ARG A 17 7.75 -7.37 2.41
C ARG A 17 6.35 -6.89 2.79
N ILE A 18 6.25 -6.01 3.79
CA ILE A 18 4.95 -5.49 4.26
C ILE A 18 4.23 -4.73 3.15
N VAL A 19 4.93 -3.87 2.40
CA VAL A 19 4.32 -3.11 1.31
C VAL A 19 3.84 -4.03 0.19
N GLN A 20 4.59 -5.08 -0.14
CA GLN A 20 4.18 -6.10 -1.09
C GLN A 20 2.95 -6.89 -0.61
N GLU A 21 2.92 -7.29 0.66
CA GLU A 21 1.76 -7.95 1.28
C GLU A 21 0.53 -7.03 1.28
N CYS A 22 0.72 -5.72 1.46
CA CYS A 22 -0.36 -4.73 1.40
C CYS A 22 -0.96 -4.63 -0.01
N LEU A 23 -0.12 -4.61 -1.05
CA LEU A 23 -0.58 -4.64 -2.44
C LEU A 23 -1.35 -5.93 -2.73
N TYR A 24 -0.77 -7.08 -2.37
CA TYR A 24 -1.41 -8.39 -2.56
C TYR A 24 -2.76 -8.49 -1.82
N ALA A 25 -2.84 -7.96 -0.58
CA ALA A 25 -4.12 -7.93 0.14
C ALA A 25 -5.18 -7.11 -0.59
N ARG A 26 -4.79 -6.00 -1.25
CA ARG A 26 -5.68 -5.09 -1.98
C ARG A 26 -6.15 -5.64 -3.33
N GLU A 27 -5.47 -6.64 -3.88
CA GLU A 27 -5.97 -7.41 -5.04
C GLU A 27 -7.25 -8.19 -4.70
N GLY A 28 -7.51 -8.46 -3.41
CA GLY A 28 -8.73 -9.11 -2.94
C GLY A 28 -9.97 -8.21 -2.90
N ARG A 29 -9.85 -6.92 -3.23
CA ARG A 29 -11.01 -6.00 -3.36
C ARG A 29 -11.86 -6.43 -4.55
N MET A 30 -13.16 -6.17 -4.48
CA MET A 30 -14.13 -6.68 -5.46
C MET A 30 -14.87 -5.57 -6.19
N GLY A 31 -15.32 -5.86 -7.41
CA GLY A 31 -16.22 -5.01 -8.18
C GLY A 31 -15.64 -3.61 -8.42
N ILE A 32 -16.46 -2.58 -8.20
CA ILE A 32 -16.10 -1.18 -8.45
C ILE A 32 -14.96 -0.65 -7.57
N ASP A 33 -14.60 -1.36 -6.50
CA ASP A 33 -13.53 -0.94 -5.58
C ASP A 33 -12.16 -1.49 -5.97
N GLN A 34 -12.10 -2.38 -6.96
CA GLN A 34 -10.84 -2.87 -7.53
C GLN A 34 -10.29 -1.84 -8.52
N VAL A 35 -9.74 -0.76 -7.98
CA VAL A 35 -9.21 0.38 -8.75
C VAL A 35 -7.80 0.75 -8.32
N HIS A 36 -7.03 1.24 -9.28
CA HIS A 36 -5.71 1.83 -9.06
C HIS A 36 -5.89 3.25 -8.51
N ASP A 37 -5.89 3.36 -7.18
CA ASP A 37 -6.11 4.61 -6.44
C ASP A 37 -4.79 5.15 -5.85
N ASP A 38 -4.87 6.30 -5.19
CA ASP A 38 -3.71 6.98 -4.59
C ASP A 38 -2.96 6.10 -3.57
N VAL A 39 -3.65 5.15 -2.95
CA VAL A 39 -3.02 4.18 -2.03
C VAL A 39 -2.14 3.21 -2.80
N GLU A 40 -2.63 2.67 -3.92
CA GLU A 40 -1.86 1.75 -4.75
C GLU A 40 -0.65 2.46 -5.38
N VAL A 41 -0.82 3.71 -5.81
CA VAL A 41 0.28 4.58 -6.25
C VAL A 41 1.30 4.79 -5.13
N GLY A 42 0.85 5.09 -3.90
CA GLY A 42 1.71 5.26 -2.73
C GLY A 42 2.50 4.00 -2.36
N LEU A 43 1.84 2.84 -2.35
CA LEU A 43 2.47 1.55 -2.06
C LEU A 43 3.53 1.17 -3.13
N ASN A 44 3.23 1.36 -4.42
CA ASN A 44 4.22 1.14 -5.47
C ASN A 44 5.40 2.11 -5.33
N ARG A 45 5.13 3.37 -5.01
CA ARG A 45 6.18 4.37 -4.77
C ARG A 45 7.07 3.99 -3.58
N GLU A 46 6.52 3.43 -2.52
CA GLU A 46 7.31 2.90 -1.40
C GLU A 46 8.24 1.77 -1.83
N ILE A 47 7.77 0.82 -2.66
CA ILE A 47 8.62 -0.25 -3.20
C ILE A 47 9.79 0.33 -4.00
N ASP A 48 9.51 1.29 -4.88
CA ASP A 48 10.54 1.93 -5.71
C ASP A 48 11.57 2.66 -4.85
N VAL A 49 11.12 3.41 -3.84
CA VAL A 49 11.99 4.12 -2.90
C VAL A 49 12.86 3.13 -2.13
N ILE A 50 12.28 2.06 -1.58
CA ILE A 50 13.03 1.05 -0.81
C ILE A 50 14.08 0.39 -1.70
N LYS A 51 13.73 -0.06 -2.91
CA LYS A 51 14.68 -0.69 -3.84
C LYS A 51 15.81 0.27 -4.25
N SER A 52 15.48 1.53 -4.54
CA SER A 52 16.46 2.57 -4.85
C SER A 52 17.42 2.86 -3.69
N ILE A 53 16.91 2.86 -2.45
CA ILE A 53 17.75 2.97 -1.25
C ILE A 53 18.67 1.75 -1.14
N GLN A 54 18.15 0.53 -1.27
CA GLN A 54 18.93 -0.70 -1.19
C GLN A 54 20.10 -0.68 -2.19
N GLU A 55 19.84 -0.34 -3.46
CA GLU A 55 20.86 -0.25 -4.49
C GLU A 55 21.95 0.79 -4.15
N ARG A 56 21.56 2.00 -3.73
CA ARG A 56 22.50 3.06 -3.33
C ARG A 56 23.36 2.64 -2.13
N LEU A 57 22.77 1.97 -1.14
CA LEU A 57 23.50 1.47 0.03
C LEU A 57 24.47 0.36 -0.34
N CYS A 58 24.09 -0.60 -1.20
CA CYS A 58 24.98 -1.65 -1.69
C CYS A 58 26.21 -1.05 -2.40
N ARG A 59 26.00 -0.13 -3.36
CA ARG A 59 27.10 0.56 -4.05
C ARG A 59 28.00 1.34 -3.09
N MET A 60 27.43 1.96 -2.05
CA MET A 60 28.21 2.64 -1.02
C MET A 60 29.06 1.66 -0.19
N LEU A 61 28.51 0.49 0.17
CA LEU A 61 29.24 -0.53 0.91
C LEU A 61 30.39 -1.12 0.10
N GLU A 62 30.22 -1.31 -1.21
CA GLU A 62 31.29 -1.71 -2.13
C GLU A 62 32.41 -0.68 -2.17
N ARG A 63 32.09 0.61 -2.32
CA ARG A 63 33.08 1.71 -2.27
C ARG A 63 33.83 1.74 -0.94
N ILE A 64 33.12 1.55 0.18
CA ILE A 64 33.74 1.47 1.50
C ILE A 64 34.67 0.26 1.61
N ALA A 65 34.28 -0.91 1.07
CA ALA A 65 35.10 -2.11 1.09
C ALA A 65 36.41 -1.90 0.32
N GLN A 66 36.34 -1.31 -0.88
CA GLN A 66 37.52 -0.97 -1.68
C GLN A 66 38.44 0.00 -0.94
N ALA A 67 37.89 1.08 -0.37
CA ALA A 67 38.69 2.06 0.36
C ALA A 67 39.37 1.46 1.61
N LEU A 68 38.75 0.47 2.26
CA LEU A 68 39.38 -0.27 3.37
C LEU A 68 40.54 -1.13 2.90
N GLN A 69 40.41 -1.77 1.73
CA GLN A 69 41.51 -2.52 1.12
C GLN A 69 42.68 -1.59 0.76
N ASP A 70 42.42 -0.48 0.09
CA ASP A 70 43.46 0.48 -0.33
C ASP A 70 44.21 1.06 0.88
N LEU A 71 43.49 1.35 1.97
CA LEU A 71 44.10 1.78 3.24
C LEU A 71 44.97 0.69 3.87
N ALA A 72 44.52 -0.57 3.83
CA ALA A 72 45.26 -1.70 4.38
C ALA A 72 46.56 -1.94 3.60
N GLU A 73 46.50 -1.91 2.26
CA GLU A 73 47.68 -2.01 1.39
C GLU A 73 48.66 -0.86 1.63
N THR A 74 48.14 0.38 1.68
CA THR A 74 48.98 1.56 1.92
C THR A 74 49.65 1.51 3.30
N ARG A 75 48.93 1.02 4.33
CA ARG A 75 49.51 0.79 5.66
C ARG A 75 50.63 -0.25 5.60
N GLN A 76 50.40 -1.39 4.94
CA GLN A 76 51.41 -2.45 4.84
C GLN A 76 52.68 -1.97 4.12
N CYS A 77 52.53 -1.20 3.03
CA CYS A 77 53.67 -0.61 2.34
C CYS A 77 54.46 0.35 3.25
N LEU A 78 53.77 1.20 4.03
CA LEU A 78 54.41 2.12 4.98
C LEU A 78 55.13 1.38 6.12
N GLU A 79 54.51 0.33 6.67
CA GLU A 79 55.12 -0.51 7.70
C GLU A 79 56.40 -1.18 7.19
N ARG A 80 56.36 -1.72 5.96
CA ARG A 80 57.52 -2.33 5.31
C ARG A 80 58.63 -1.32 5.04
N ASP A 81 58.31 -0.18 4.43
CA ASP A 81 59.26 0.90 4.16
C ASP A 81 59.93 1.40 5.44
N SER A 82 59.15 1.54 6.52
CA SER A 82 59.65 1.89 7.84
C SER A 82 60.63 0.83 8.39
N LEU A 83 60.25 -0.45 8.33
CA LEU A 83 61.10 -1.57 8.77
C LEU A 83 62.42 -1.64 7.99
N ASP A 84 62.35 -1.51 6.66
CA ASP A 84 63.53 -1.55 5.80
C ASP A 84 64.50 -0.39 6.15
N LYS A 85 63.97 0.81 6.42
CA LYS A 85 64.76 1.96 6.88
C LYS A 85 65.37 1.76 8.26
N PHE A 86 64.63 1.18 9.21
CA PHE A 86 65.18 0.84 10.53
C PHE A 86 66.30 -0.19 10.44
N SER A 87 66.14 -1.20 9.59
CA SER A 87 67.17 -2.20 9.32
C SER A 87 68.42 -1.58 8.71
N ALA A 88 68.26 -0.75 7.66
CA ALA A 88 69.35 -0.02 7.05
C ALA A 88 70.10 0.86 8.07
N LEU A 89 69.37 1.65 8.86
CA LEU A 89 69.96 2.49 9.91
C LEU A 89 70.71 1.68 10.97
N HIS A 90 70.23 0.48 11.32
CA HIS A 90 70.91 -0.41 12.26
C HIS A 90 72.25 -0.89 11.69
N ILE A 91 72.26 -1.33 10.43
CA ILE A 91 73.47 -1.74 9.70
C ILE A 91 74.46 -0.58 9.63
N ASP A 92 74.00 0.62 9.28
CA ASP A 92 74.85 1.81 9.17
C ASP A 92 75.45 2.22 10.52
N LYS A 93 74.65 2.19 11.59
CA LYS A 93 75.12 2.47 12.96
C LYS A 93 76.16 1.45 13.43
N TYR A 94 75.91 0.17 13.18
CA TYR A 94 76.87 -0.89 13.50
C TYR A 94 78.18 -0.67 12.74
N SER A 95 78.09 -0.45 11.43
CA SER A 95 79.24 -0.23 10.54
C SER A 95 80.05 1.00 10.94
N HIS A 96 79.38 2.10 11.28
CA HIS A 96 80.01 3.34 11.77
C HIS A 96 80.78 3.12 13.09
N GLY A 97 80.31 2.20 13.94
CA GLY A 97 80.93 1.88 15.22
C GLY A 97 82.14 0.94 15.15
N LEU A 98 82.45 0.38 13.97
CA LEU A 98 83.58 -0.54 13.80
C LEU A 98 84.93 0.16 13.95
N LYS A 99 85.89 -0.54 14.56
CA LYS A 99 87.28 -0.12 14.75
C LYS A 99 88.20 -1.23 14.22
N ASN A 100 89.48 -0.90 13.97
CA ASN A 100 90.47 -1.89 13.51
C ASN A 100 90.65 -3.08 14.47
N THR A 101 90.24 -2.93 15.74
CA THR A 101 90.30 -3.97 16.78
C THR A 101 88.94 -4.59 17.09
N SER A 102 87.88 -4.26 16.35
CA SER A 102 86.54 -4.81 16.58
C SER A 102 86.49 -6.31 16.26
N PRO A 103 85.89 -7.15 17.13
CA PRO A 103 85.68 -8.56 16.85
C PRO A 103 84.68 -8.75 15.69
N GLY A 104 84.93 -9.73 14.83
CA GLY A 104 84.04 -10.06 13.70
C GLY A 104 84.33 -9.32 12.38
N ILE A 105 85.36 -8.47 12.32
CA ILE A 105 85.85 -7.91 11.04
C ILE A 105 86.61 -8.98 10.25
N ALA A 106 86.37 -9.07 8.94
CA ALA A 106 86.97 -10.07 8.06
C ALA A 106 87.13 -9.53 6.64
N LEU A 107 88.00 -10.15 5.84
CA LEU A 107 88.08 -9.91 4.40
C LEU A 107 86.99 -10.73 3.70
N TYR A 108 86.24 -10.09 2.81
CA TYR A 108 85.19 -10.71 1.99
C TYR A 108 85.58 -10.61 0.50
N PRO A 109 86.37 -11.55 -0.05
CA PRO A 109 86.89 -11.44 -1.41
C PRO A 109 85.80 -11.35 -2.48
N GLY A 110 85.93 -10.43 -3.43
CA GLY A 110 85.00 -10.26 -4.56
C GLY A 110 83.80 -9.36 -4.27
N ILE A 111 83.65 -8.86 -3.04
CA ILE A 111 82.57 -7.92 -2.68
C ILE A 111 82.70 -6.61 -3.45
N GLU A 112 83.94 -6.19 -3.76
CA GLU A 112 84.26 -4.96 -4.48
C GLU A 112 83.74 -4.93 -5.93
N LYS A 113 83.42 -6.10 -6.50
CA LYS A 113 82.86 -6.24 -7.84
C LYS A 113 81.35 -6.54 -7.84
N SER A 114 80.75 -6.71 -6.66
CA SER A 114 79.34 -7.04 -6.51
C SER A 114 78.50 -5.78 -6.34
N ASP A 115 77.85 -5.33 -7.43
CA ASP A 115 76.82 -4.29 -7.35
C ASP A 115 75.42 -4.92 -7.26
N ARG A 116 74.77 -4.76 -6.11
CA ARG A 116 73.36 -5.14 -5.87
C ARG A 116 72.50 -3.93 -5.52
N THR A 117 72.97 -2.73 -5.84
CA THR A 117 72.21 -1.50 -5.56
C THR A 117 70.94 -1.49 -6.42
N MET A 118 69.81 -1.22 -5.78
CA MET A 118 68.49 -1.20 -6.45
C MET A 118 67.91 0.21 -6.58
N SER A 119 68.55 1.22 -5.99
CA SER A 119 68.04 2.59 -5.90
C SER A 119 69.17 3.60 -5.80
N THR A 120 68.93 4.82 -6.30
CA THR A 120 69.74 6.00 -6.00
C THR A 120 69.13 6.77 -4.83
N PRO A 121 69.85 7.72 -4.20
CA PRO A 121 69.28 8.58 -3.16
C PRO A 121 68.00 9.29 -3.63
N GLU A 122 67.96 9.74 -4.88
CA GLU A 122 66.80 10.38 -5.48
C GLU A 122 65.62 9.42 -5.60
N SER A 123 65.84 8.19 -6.12
CA SER A 123 64.76 7.21 -6.29
C SER A 123 64.26 6.64 -4.96
N TRP A 124 65.14 6.53 -3.94
CA TRP A 124 64.78 6.14 -2.56
C TRP A 124 63.91 7.21 -1.88
N MET A 125 64.30 8.48 -2.02
CA MET A 125 63.52 9.60 -1.49
C MET A 125 62.16 9.69 -2.19
N ASP A 126 62.15 9.61 -3.53
CA ASP A 126 60.92 9.64 -4.33
C ASP A 126 59.96 8.50 -3.96
N TYR A 127 60.47 7.28 -3.76
CA TYR A 127 59.66 6.15 -3.28
C TYR A 127 58.93 6.48 -1.95
N THR A 128 59.67 7.03 -0.99
CA THR A 128 59.11 7.42 0.31
C THR A 128 58.06 8.53 0.17
N VAL A 129 58.37 9.57 -0.62
CA VAL A 129 57.49 10.71 -0.85
C VAL A 129 56.18 10.25 -1.49
N ARG A 130 56.25 9.40 -2.53
CA ARG A 130 55.06 8.83 -3.18
C ARG A 130 54.21 8.00 -2.22
N LEU A 131 54.85 7.23 -1.34
CA LEU A 131 54.14 6.40 -0.38
C LEU A 131 53.41 7.23 0.69
N VAL A 132 54.05 8.30 1.19
CA VAL A 132 53.41 9.27 2.09
C VAL A 132 52.26 9.96 1.38
N GLN A 133 52.43 10.39 0.12
CA GLN A 133 51.36 11.01 -0.66
C GLN A 133 50.18 10.05 -0.87
N ARG A 134 50.43 8.77 -1.20
CA ARG A 134 49.40 7.73 -1.32
C ARG A 134 48.61 7.58 -0.01
N SER A 135 49.29 7.62 1.14
CA SER A 135 48.65 7.57 2.45
C SER A 135 47.78 8.80 2.75
N GLN A 136 48.27 10.00 2.42
CA GLN A 136 47.49 11.23 2.54
C GLN A 136 46.22 11.16 1.68
N ASN A 137 46.33 10.74 0.41
CA ASN A 137 45.21 10.60 -0.50
C ASN A 137 44.20 9.56 -0.01
N SER A 138 44.66 8.39 0.43
CA SER A 138 43.79 7.31 0.93
C SER A 138 43.02 7.72 2.20
N ARG A 139 43.66 8.47 3.11
CA ARG A 139 42.99 9.00 4.31
C ARG A 139 41.98 10.10 3.96
N ALA A 140 42.30 10.99 3.02
CA ALA A 140 41.39 12.01 2.53
C ALA A 140 40.14 11.38 1.91
N GLU A 141 40.32 10.36 1.06
CA GLU A 141 39.20 9.62 0.45
C GLU A 141 38.34 8.91 1.49
N SER A 142 38.97 8.26 2.49
CA SER A 142 38.24 7.63 3.59
C SER A 142 37.40 8.64 4.39
N SER A 143 37.92 9.85 4.62
CA SER A 143 37.17 10.92 5.28
C SER A 143 35.95 11.34 4.47
N ARG A 144 36.13 11.55 3.16
CA ARG A 144 35.06 11.88 2.22
C ARG A 144 33.97 10.80 2.18
N LEU A 145 34.37 9.54 2.02
CA LEU A 145 33.44 8.41 1.98
C LEU A 145 32.62 8.26 3.27
N ARG A 146 33.20 8.53 4.45
CA ARG A 146 32.44 8.51 5.72
C ARG A 146 31.36 9.59 5.75
N ALA A 147 31.68 10.80 5.25
CA ALA A 147 30.72 11.89 5.16
C ALA A 147 29.60 11.57 4.15
N GLU A 148 29.96 11.09 2.96
CA GLU A 148 28.99 10.66 1.94
C GLU A 148 28.07 9.54 2.45
N ALA A 149 28.63 8.52 3.10
CA ALA A 149 27.85 7.43 3.67
C ALA A 149 26.88 7.91 4.76
N LYS A 150 27.28 8.89 5.58
CA LYS A 150 26.40 9.49 6.60
C LYS A 150 25.24 10.24 5.98
N ASN A 151 25.54 11.05 4.97
CA ASN A 151 24.52 11.82 4.26
C ASN A 151 23.56 10.88 3.54
N LEU A 152 24.06 9.81 2.91
CA LEU A 152 23.23 8.81 2.24
C LEU A 152 22.29 8.10 3.20
N VAL A 153 22.77 7.63 4.36
CA VAL A 153 21.94 6.97 5.38
C VAL A 153 20.84 7.92 5.85
N ASN A 154 21.18 9.16 6.20
CA ASN A 154 20.20 10.15 6.66
C ASN A 154 19.17 10.51 5.58
N ALA A 155 19.61 10.72 4.33
CA ALA A 155 18.72 10.99 3.21
C ALA A 155 17.77 9.81 2.97
N SER A 156 18.29 8.58 2.99
CA SER A 156 17.51 7.35 2.81
C SER A 156 16.43 7.20 3.88
N ILE A 157 16.78 7.46 5.15
CA ILE A 157 15.83 7.43 6.26
C ILE A 157 14.70 8.44 6.06
N ASN A 158 15.03 9.66 5.63
CA ASN A 158 14.03 10.70 5.38
C ASN A 158 13.14 10.33 4.18
N GLU A 159 13.72 9.89 3.06
CA GLU A 159 12.97 9.43 1.88
C GLU A 159 11.97 8.31 2.24
N LEU A 160 12.42 7.32 3.02
CA LEU A 160 11.58 6.22 3.50
C LEU A 160 10.43 6.73 4.38
N TRP A 161 10.71 7.64 5.31
CA TRP A 161 9.72 8.20 6.21
C TRP A 161 8.66 9.03 5.47
N GLN A 162 9.07 9.83 4.48
CA GLN A 162 8.15 10.60 3.63
C GLN A 162 7.24 9.68 2.82
N ALA A 163 7.81 8.66 2.15
CA ALA A 163 7.04 7.70 1.38
C ALA A 163 6.00 6.97 2.26
N TRP A 164 6.43 6.48 3.43
CA TRP A 164 5.57 5.82 4.41
C TRP A 164 4.40 6.69 4.89
N ASN A 165 4.67 7.95 5.19
CA ASN A 165 3.65 8.88 5.67
C ASN A 165 2.64 9.25 4.59
N ASN A 166 3.10 9.51 3.37
CA ASN A 166 2.23 9.83 2.25
C ASN A 166 1.23 8.71 1.98
N THR A 167 1.69 7.47 1.92
CA THR A 167 0.81 6.30 1.74
C THR A 167 -0.13 6.09 2.92
N ASN A 168 0.34 6.28 4.16
CA ASN A 168 -0.53 6.17 5.33
C ASN A 168 -1.61 7.26 5.36
N GLN A 169 -1.29 8.46 4.88
CA GLN A 169 -2.28 9.53 4.73
C GLN A 169 -3.32 9.16 3.66
N ALA A 170 -2.87 8.68 2.49
CA ALA A 170 -3.75 8.20 1.43
C ALA A 170 -4.65 7.06 1.94
N LEU A 171 -4.09 6.10 2.69
CA LEU A 171 -4.84 4.99 3.30
C LEU A 171 -5.92 5.50 4.26
N LYS A 172 -5.58 6.42 5.16
CA LYS A 172 -6.55 7.00 6.10
C LYS A 172 -7.70 7.69 5.36
N GLN A 173 -7.37 8.47 4.32
CA GLN A 173 -8.37 9.14 3.49
C GLN A 173 -9.26 8.13 2.76
N ARG A 174 -8.68 7.10 2.15
CA ARG A 174 -9.43 6.06 1.42
C ARG A 174 -10.35 5.26 2.33
N VAL A 175 -9.89 4.89 3.52
CA VAL A 175 -10.71 4.20 4.52
C VAL A 175 -11.87 5.08 4.97
N GLN A 176 -11.62 6.37 5.23
CA GLN A 176 -12.67 7.31 5.61
C GLN A 176 -13.72 7.47 4.50
N GLN A 177 -13.28 7.71 3.25
CA GLN A 177 -14.17 7.82 2.09
C GLN A 177 -15.03 6.56 1.90
N THR A 178 -14.43 5.38 2.05
CA THR A 178 -15.15 4.10 1.92
C THR A 178 -16.15 3.90 3.06
N GLN A 179 -15.79 4.30 4.29
CA GLN A 179 -16.69 4.27 5.43
C GLN A 179 -17.88 5.24 5.26
N ASP A 180 -17.63 6.44 4.75
CA ASP A 180 -18.69 7.42 4.48
C ASP A 180 -19.64 6.95 3.38
N ALA A 181 -19.09 6.35 2.32
CA ALA A 181 -19.89 5.72 1.27
C ALA A 181 -20.75 4.57 1.82
N LYS A 182 -20.15 3.70 2.65
CA LYS A 182 -20.87 2.62 3.33
C LYS A 182 -22.02 3.15 4.19
N ASN A 183 -21.78 4.19 4.99
CA ASN A 183 -22.80 4.78 5.86
C ASN A 183 -23.96 5.38 5.04
N LYS A 184 -23.65 6.07 3.93
CA LYS A 184 -24.67 6.60 3.01
C LYS A 184 -25.54 5.49 2.42
N ILE A 185 -24.92 4.40 1.94
CA ILE A 185 -25.65 3.24 1.43
C ILE A 185 -26.56 2.64 2.50
N GLN A 186 -26.10 2.52 3.76
CA GLN A 186 -26.93 1.99 4.86
C GLN A 186 -28.13 2.89 5.18
N VAL A 187 -27.98 4.21 5.12
CA VAL A 187 -29.08 5.17 5.32
C VAL A 187 -30.10 5.04 4.18
N GLU A 188 -29.63 5.03 2.93
CA GLU A 188 -30.52 4.89 1.77
C GLU A 188 -31.23 3.53 1.77
N LEU A 189 -30.53 2.45 2.08
CA LEU A 189 -31.12 1.11 2.20
C LEU A 189 -32.21 1.07 3.28
N SER A 190 -32.00 1.74 4.42
CA SER A 190 -33.02 1.82 5.48
C SER A 190 -34.26 2.58 5.02
N ARG A 191 -34.07 3.69 4.28
CA ARG A 191 -35.16 4.45 3.66
C ARG A 191 -35.95 3.59 2.66
N LEU A 192 -35.24 2.83 1.83
CA LEU A 192 -35.82 1.96 0.81
C LEU A 192 -36.62 0.81 1.43
N ILE A 193 -36.12 0.21 2.52
CA ILE A 193 -36.85 -0.81 3.29
C ILE A 193 -38.15 -0.24 3.88
N GLN A 194 -38.12 0.99 4.41
CA GLN A 194 -39.33 1.64 4.92
C GLN A 194 -40.33 1.92 3.79
N GLU A 195 -39.86 2.40 2.64
CA GLU A 195 -40.70 2.66 1.47
C GLU A 195 -41.37 1.38 0.95
N ILE A 196 -40.64 0.26 0.89
CA ILE A 196 -41.21 -1.07 0.57
C ILE A 196 -42.31 -1.44 1.56
N ALA A 197 -42.08 -1.25 2.87
CA ALA A 197 -43.08 -1.57 3.89
C ALA A 197 -44.36 -0.72 3.75
N ASP A 198 -44.20 0.57 3.41
CA ASP A 198 -45.33 1.48 3.20
C ASP A 198 -46.13 1.11 1.93
N GLN A 199 -45.44 0.77 0.83
CA GLN A 199 -46.08 0.27 -0.39
C GLN A 199 -46.80 -1.07 -0.16
N GLU A 200 -46.21 -1.96 0.63
CA GLU A 200 -46.81 -3.24 0.98
C GLU A 200 -48.09 -3.06 1.82
N LYS A 201 -48.10 -2.10 2.74
CA LYS A 201 -49.31 -1.70 3.47
C LYS A 201 -50.36 -1.12 2.55
N TYR A 202 -49.95 -0.31 1.55
CA TYR A 202 -50.86 0.23 0.54
C TYR A 202 -51.46 -0.87 -0.34
N ARG A 203 -50.66 -1.85 -0.76
CA ARG A 203 -51.08 -3.05 -1.48
C ARG A 203 -52.16 -3.82 -0.71
N GLN A 204 -51.95 -4.05 0.58
CA GLN A 204 -52.94 -4.71 1.46
C GLN A 204 -54.25 -3.90 1.56
N ALA A 205 -54.16 -2.57 1.65
CA ALA A 205 -55.34 -1.70 1.68
C ALA A 205 -56.13 -1.76 0.36
N LEU A 206 -55.45 -1.79 -0.79
CA LEU A 206 -56.07 -1.95 -2.12
C LEU A 206 -56.75 -3.32 -2.26
N GLN A 207 -56.11 -4.39 -1.83
CA GLN A 207 -56.69 -5.74 -1.83
C GLN A 207 -57.94 -5.82 -0.97
N LYS A 208 -57.92 -5.20 0.22
CA LYS A 208 -59.10 -5.09 1.08
C LYS A 208 -60.21 -4.28 0.40
N ALA A 209 -59.90 -3.12 -0.18
CA ALA A 209 -60.89 -2.31 -0.89
C ALA A 209 -61.52 -3.08 -2.07
N LEU A 210 -60.73 -3.88 -2.78
CA LEU A 210 -61.23 -4.76 -3.85
C LEU A 210 -62.17 -5.84 -3.32
N ALA A 211 -61.82 -6.48 -2.21
CA ALA A 211 -62.66 -7.45 -1.53
C ALA A 211 -63.98 -6.82 -1.04
N ASP A 212 -63.93 -5.61 -0.50
CA ASP A 212 -65.08 -4.86 0.01
C ASP A 212 -66.06 -4.45 -1.12
N LYS A 213 -65.63 -4.40 -2.38
CA LYS A 213 -66.53 -4.18 -3.55
C LYS A 213 -67.31 -5.44 -3.96
N CYS A 214 -66.87 -6.63 -3.55
CA CYS A 214 -67.51 -7.89 -3.95
C CYS A 214 -68.93 -8.07 -3.36
N PRO A 215 -69.19 -7.82 -2.06
CA PRO A 215 -70.55 -7.90 -1.50
C PRO A 215 -71.58 -7.00 -2.18
N PRO A 216 -71.37 -5.67 -2.35
CA PRO A 216 -72.36 -4.82 -3.02
C PRO A 216 -72.56 -5.20 -4.48
N LEU A 217 -71.49 -5.60 -5.20
CA LEU A 217 -71.62 -6.10 -6.57
C LEU A 217 -72.51 -7.35 -6.65
N LYS A 218 -72.32 -8.32 -5.75
CA LYS A 218 -73.15 -9.54 -5.68
C LYS A 218 -74.62 -9.20 -5.45
N VAL A 219 -74.90 -8.24 -4.57
CA VAL A 219 -76.28 -7.78 -4.31
C VAL A 219 -76.89 -7.13 -5.55
N ALA A 220 -76.16 -6.22 -6.19
CA ALA A 220 -76.61 -5.53 -7.40
C ALA A 220 -76.86 -6.52 -8.57
N HIS A 221 -75.95 -7.47 -8.80
CA HIS A 221 -76.11 -8.56 -9.77
C HIS A 221 -77.34 -9.42 -9.46
N THR A 222 -77.50 -9.86 -8.22
CA THR A 222 -78.63 -10.71 -7.83
C THR A 222 -79.95 -9.95 -8.03
N ARG A 223 -80.01 -8.67 -7.65
CA ARG A 223 -81.19 -7.82 -7.89
C ARG A 223 -81.49 -7.67 -9.39
N LEU A 224 -80.45 -7.47 -10.20
CA LEU A 224 -80.59 -7.32 -11.65
C LEU A 224 -81.08 -8.63 -12.30
N GLU A 225 -80.49 -9.77 -11.93
CA GLU A 225 -80.88 -11.10 -12.38
C GLU A 225 -82.33 -11.44 -12.00
N ARG A 226 -82.76 -11.17 -10.76
CA ARG A 226 -84.14 -11.42 -10.35
C ARG A 226 -85.15 -10.64 -11.19
N ARG A 227 -84.78 -9.45 -11.66
CA ARG A 227 -85.65 -8.61 -12.50
C ARG A 227 -85.75 -9.10 -13.94
N THR A 228 -84.78 -9.88 -14.44
CA THR A 228 -84.88 -10.47 -15.79
C THR A 228 -85.90 -11.61 -15.88
N HIS A 229 -86.43 -12.07 -14.74
CA HIS A 229 -87.42 -13.15 -14.65
C HIS A 229 -88.87 -12.66 -14.58
N ARG A 230 -89.11 -11.35 -14.71
CA ARG A 230 -90.48 -10.81 -14.70
C ARG A 230 -91.25 -11.30 -15.94
N PRO A 231 -92.51 -11.75 -15.81
CA PRO A 231 -93.26 -12.34 -16.91
C PRO A 231 -93.83 -11.29 -17.89
N CYS A 232 -93.84 -11.61 -19.18
CA CYS A 232 -94.55 -10.86 -20.23
C CYS A 232 -94.29 -9.34 -20.19
N MET A 233 -95.35 -8.54 -20.07
CA MET A 233 -95.29 -7.07 -20.10
C MET A 233 -94.70 -6.46 -18.82
N GLU A 234 -94.60 -7.24 -17.73
CA GLU A 234 -93.94 -6.81 -16.48
C GLU A 234 -92.40 -6.81 -16.59
N LEU A 235 -91.83 -7.40 -17.67
CA LEU A 235 -90.41 -7.25 -18.03
C LEU A 235 -90.11 -5.85 -18.59
N CYS A 236 -90.49 -4.84 -17.81
CA CYS A 236 -90.37 -3.45 -18.15
C CYS A 236 -88.98 -2.92 -17.82
N ARG A 237 -88.40 -2.15 -18.74
CA ARG A 237 -87.15 -1.40 -18.53
C ARG A 237 -87.42 -0.10 -17.77
N ASP A 238 -87.92 -0.24 -16.56
CA ASP A 238 -88.24 0.87 -15.66
C ASP A 238 -86.99 1.55 -15.07
N ASN A 239 -87.21 2.63 -14.32
CA ASN A 239 -86.12 3.38 -13.68
C ASN A 239 -85.26 2.51 -12.75
N ALA A 240 -85.86 1.57 -12.02
CA ALA A 240 -85.12 0.70 -11.12
C ALA A 240 -84.19 -0.27 -11.88
N MET A 241 -84.62 -0.77 -13.04
CA MET A 241 -83.79 -1.56 -13.94
C MET A 241 -82.58 -0.76 -14.44
N LEU A 242 -82.82 0.47 -14.92
CA LEU A 242 -81.75 1.36 -15.40
C LEU A 242 -80.74 1.70 -14.29
N ARG A 243 -81.22 2.02 -13.09
CA ARG A 243 -80.36 2.34 -11.94
C ARG A 243 -79.50 1.16 -11.49
N LEU A 244 -80.04 -0.06 -11.47
CA LEU A 244 -79.27 -1.26 -11.14
C LEU A 244 -78.21 -1.57 -12.19
N GLN A 245 -78.50 -1.39 -13.48
CA GLN A 245 -77.51 -1.51 -14.55
C GLN A 245 -76.38 -0.48 -14.39
N GLY A 246 -76.73 0.77 -14.06
CA GLY A 246 -75.76 1.82 -13.76
C GLY A 246 -74.89 1.48 -12.53
N GLU A 247 -75.50 1.08 -11.42
CA GLU A 247 -74.80 0.69 -10.19
C GLU A 247 -73.79 -0.43 -10.43
N VAL A 248 -74.18 -1.48 -11.18
CA VAL A 248 -73.27 -2.55 -11.58
C VAL A 248 -72.10 -2.01 -12.40
N GLY A 249 -72.37 -1.14 -13.38
CA GLY A 249 -71.34 -0.48 -14.19
C GLY A 249 -70.37 0.36 -13.36
N ASP A 250 -70.87 1.16 -12.43
CA ASP A 250 -70.07 2.02 -11.55
C ASP A 250 -69.18 1.20 -10.60
N ILE A 251 -69.71 0.08 -10.07
CA ILE A 251 -68.93 -0.83 -9.22
C ILE A 251 -67.85 -1.53 -10.04
N TYR A 252 -68.14 -1.99 -11.27
CA TYR A 252 -67.12 -2.55 -12.16
C TYR A 252 -66.02 -1.52 -12.49
N GLY A 253 -66.38 -0.29 -12.84
CA GLY A 253 -65.40 0.77 -13.07
C GLY A 253 -64.52 1.05 -11.85
N SER A 254 -65.10 1.02 -10.64
CA SER A 254 -64.34 1.13 -9.39
C SER A 254 -63.39 -0.06 -9.17
N ILE A 255 -63.83 -1.28 -9.47
CA ILE A 255 -63.02 -2.50 -9.38
C ILE A 255 -61.83 -2.43 -10.35
N ASP A 256 -62.06 -2.01 -11.59
CA ASP A 256 -61.01 -1.92 -12.60
C ASP A 256 -59.96 -0.87 -12.22
N GLN A 257 -60.38 0.29 -11.71
CA GLN A 257 -59.46 1.29 -11.17
C GLN A 257 -58.63 0.76 -9.98
N LEU A 258 -59.25 0.02 -9.06
CA LEU A 258 -58.54 -0.58 -7.92
C LEU A 258 -57.55 -1.66 -8.38
N LYS A 259 -57.92 -2.47 -9.37
CA LYS A 259 -57.02 -3.47 -9.97
C LYS A 259 -55.82 -2.82 -10.66
N GLN A 260 -56.06 -1.75 -11.42
CA GLN A 260 -54.96 -1.02 -12.08
C GLN A 260 -53.97 -0.48 -11.04
N LYS A 261 -54.48 0.21 -10.00
CA LYS A 261 -53.63 0.71 -8.91
C LYS A 261 -52.87 -0.40 -8.20
N LEU A 262 -53.51 -1.56 -8.00
CA LEU A 262 -52.86 -2.71 -7.38
C LEU A 262 -51.70 -3.21 -8.24
N ALA A 263 -51.90 -3.35 -9.56
CA ALA A 263 -50.85 -3.74 -10.49
C ALA A 263 -49.69 -2.71 -10.52
N ASP A 264 -50.00 -1.41 -10.52
CA ASP A 264 -49.01 -0.34 -10.48
C ASP A 264 -48.18 -0.39 -9.18
N THR A 265 -48.83 -0.61 -8.02
CA THR A 265 -48.17 -0.77 -6.73
C THR A 265 -47.30 -2.04 -6.67
N GLU A 266 -47.78 -3.15 -7.22
CA GLU A 266 -47.00 -4.40 -7.30
C GLU A 266 -45.74 -4.24 -8.16
N ALA A 267 -45.84 -3.53 -9.29
CA ALA A 267 -44.69 -3.19 -10.12
C ALA A 267 -43.70 -2.26 -9.40
N ALA A 268 -44.20 -1.27 -8.65
CA ALA A 268 -43.35 -0.37 -7.86
C ALA A 268 -42.59 -1.14 -6.76
N ILE A 269 -43.25 -2.05 -6.05
CA ILE A 269 -42.60 -2.90 -5.03
C ILE A 269 -41.51 -3.77 -5.65
N ALA A 270 -41.78 -4.39 -6.80
CA ALA A 270 -40.78 -5.19 -7.50
C ALA A 270 -39.54 -4.37 -7.88
N SER A 271 -39.73 -3.14 -8.38
CA SER A 271 -38.63 -2.23 -8.69
C SER A 271 -37.84 -1.82 -7.44
N LEU A 272 -38.51 -1.57 -6.31
CA LEU A 272 -37.85 -1.21 -5.06
C LEU A 272 -37.03 -2.39 -4.50
N LEU A 273 -37.55 -3.62 -4.60
CA LEU A 273 -36.83 -4.83 -4.18
C LEU A 273 -35.54 -5.05 -4.99
N GLU A 274 -35.57 -4.80 -6.29
CA GLU A 274 -34.36 -4.86 -7.12
C GLU A 274 -33.32 -3.83 -6.69
N GLN A 275 -33.74 -2.58 -6.47
CA GLN A 275 -32.84 -1.52 -5.97
C GLN A 275 -32.26 -1.86 -4.59
N LYS A 276 -33.08 -2.46 -3.70
CA LYS A 276 -32.61 -2.97 -2.40
C LYS A 276 -31.51 -4.00 -2.57
N HIS A 277 -31.69 -4.99 -3.44
CA HIS A 277 -30.69 -6.03 -3.68
C HIS A 277 -29.38 -5.45 -4.24
N GLN A 278 -29.47 -4.52 -5.18
CA GLN A 278 -28.30 -3.83 -5.70
C GLN A 278 -27.54 -3.07 -4.60
N MET A 279 -28.24 -2.34 -3.73
CA MET A 279 -27.61 -1.63 -2.61
C MET A 279 -27.00 -2.59 -1.56
N GLU A 280 -27.62 -3.74 -1.30
CA GLU A 280 -27.07 -4.78 -0.43
C GLU A 280 -25.75 -5.35 -0.99
N ASP A 281 -25.69 -5.55 -2.31
CA ASP A 281 -24.47 -5.99 -2.98
C ASP A 281 -23.37 -4.92 -2.93
N GLU A 282 -23.69 -3.66 -3.19
CA GLU A 282 -22.75 -2.55 -3.03
C GLU A 282 -22.24 -2.45 -1.58
N LEU A 283 -23.12 -2.63 -0.61
CA LEU A 283 -22.76 -2.63 0.81
C LEU A 283 -21.76 -3.74 1.15
N ARG A 284 -21.95 -4.94 0.58
CA ARG A 284 -21.03 -6.07 0.71
C ARG A 284 -19.66 -5.76 0.11
N VAL A 285 -19.63 -5.10 -1.04
CA VAL A 285 -18.37 -4.64 -1.67
C VAL A 285 -17.65 -3.64 -0.76
N LYS A 286 -18.32 -2.59 -0.26
CA LYS A 286 -17.69 -1.60 0.64
C LYS A 286 -17.21 -2.23 1.95
N ALA A 287 -17.96 -3.19 2.49
CA ALA A 287 -17.57 -3.92 3.70
C ALA A 287 -16.31 -4.76 3.48
N ASN A 288 -16.18 -5.43 2.33
CA ASN A 288 -14.98 -6.17 1.96
C ASN A 288 -13.76 -5.24 1.81
N THR A 289 -13.91 -4.11 1.11
CA THR A 289 -12.85 -3.11 0.96
C THR A 289 -12.36 -2.59 2.32
N LEU A 290 -13.27 -2.27 3.23
CA LEU A 290 -12.91 -1.84 4.58
C LEU A 290 -12.18 -2.93 5.37
N LEU A 291 -12.62 -4.18 5.28
CA LEU A 291 -11.94 -5.30 5.95
C LEU A 291 -10.48 -5.41 5.47
N ILE A 292 -10.26 -5.31 4.16
CA ILE A 292 -8.92 -5.37 3.57
C ILE A 292 -8.08 -4.17 4.01
N ASP A 293 -8.57 -2.95 3.79
CA ASP A 293 -7.77 -1.73 4.01
C ASP A 293 -7.53 -1.44 5.49
N ARG A 294 -8.52 -1.71 6.35
CA ARG A 294 -8.45 -1.43 7.79
C ARG A 294 -7.77 -2.53 8.58
N GLU A 295 -8.17 -3.78 8.36
CA GLU A 295 -7.70 -4.90 9.18
C GLU A 295 -6.43 -5.53 8.61
N ARG A 296 -6.32 -5.71 7.29
CA ARG A 296 -5.12 -6.32 6.69
C ARG A 296 -4.04 -5.29 6.44
N VAL A 297 -4.31 -4.26 5.65
CA VAL A 297 -3.30 -3.29 5.20
C VAL A 297 -2.84 -2.40 6.36
N LEU A 298 -3.76 -1.63 6.96
CA LEU A 298 -3.43 -0.80 8.12
C LEU A 298 -3.07 -1.63 9.37
N GLY A 299 -3.56 -2.88 9.48
CA GLY A 299 -3.13 -3.81 10.53
C GLY A 299 -1.63 -4.15 10.42
N SER A 300 -1.19 -4.67 9.27
CA SER A 300 0.22 -5.00 9.02
C SER A 300 1.13 -3.79 9.18
N ARG A 301 0.71 -2.62 8.68
CA ARG A 301 1.50 -1.38 8.80
C ARG A 301 1.60 -0.85 10.24
N ARG A 302 0.59 -1.08 11.09
CA ARG A 302 0.65 -0.71 12.52
C ARG A 302 1.55 -1.64 13.33
N ALA A 303 1.58 -2.92 12.98
CA ALA A 303 2.45 -3.90 13.63
C ALA A 303 3.94 -3.58 13.42
N PHE A 304 4.27 -2.87 12.34
CA PHE A 304 5.63 -2.46 12.02
C PHE A 304 5.70 -0.97 11.69
N PRO A 305 5.77 -0.09 12.69
CA PRO A 305 5.97 1.33 12.46
C PRO A 305 7.38 1.56 11.90
N ILE A 306 7.47 2.32 10.81
CA ILE A 306 8.75 2.70 10.18
C ILE A 306 9.71 3.40 11.16
N GLY A 307 9.17 4.01 12.23
CA GLY A 307 9.96 4.59 13.31
C GLY A 307 10.94 3.62 13.97
N SER A 308 10.64 2.32 13.97
CA SER A 308 11.56 1.28 14.48
C SER A 308 12.85 1.18 13.66
N VAL A 309 12.78 1.37 12.33
CA VAL A 309 13.95 1.40 11.44
C VAL A 309 14.80 2.64 11.73
N ILE A 310 14.15 3.78 11.98
CA ILE A 310 14.80 5.06 12.28
C ILE A 310 15.57 4.97 13.60
N THR A 311 14.96 4.45 14.67
CA THR A 311 15.60 4.36 15.99
C THR A 311 16.76 3.35 16.03
N LYS A 312 16.72 2.28 15.24
CA LYS A 312 17.79 1.28 15.19
C LYS A 312 19.00 1.71 14.34
N CYS A 313 18.78 2.53 13.33
CA CYS A 313 19.80 2.86 12.32
C CYS A 313 20.34 4.29 12.43
N GLY A 314 19.60 5.20 13.08
CA GLY A 314 20.05 6.55 13.42
C GLY A 314 21.04 6.55 14.58
#